data_AF-A0A1G2FHF7-F1
#
_entry.id   AF-A0A1G2FHF7-F1
#
_cell.length_a   1.000
_cell.length_b   1.000
_cell.length_c   1.000
_cell.angle_alpha   90.00
_cell.angle_beta   90.00
_cell.angle_gamma   90.00
#
_symmetry.space_group_name_H-M   'P 1'
#
loop_
_entity.id
_entity.type
_entity.pdbx_description
1 polymer ?
#
loop_
_entity_poly.entity_id
_entity_poly.type
_entity_poly.pdbx_seq_one_letter_code
_entity_poly.pdbx_strand_id
1 'polypeptide(L)' 'MNEEAIEQKITLSSKKKWFWLGLAIAVLNPIFSGLVLGIAFLTEPQLKKEGKIILALAIIWGIAVMYLSRWLAGQGILNI' A
#
# COMPACT_ATOMS: atom_id res chain seq x y z
N MET A 1 -27.25 31.89 -20.48
CA MET A 1 -26.56 30.62 -20.77
C MET A 1 -25.96 30.18 -19.45
N ASN A 2 -26.62 29.24 -18.76
CA ASN A 2 -26.26 28.88 -17.39
C ASN A 2 -25.19 27.80 -17.44
N GLU A 3 -23.96 28.17 -17.10
CA GLU A 3 -22.87 27.23 -16.86
C GLU A 3 -23.05 26.64 -15.46
N GLU A 4 -23.92 25.63 -15.34
CA GLU A 4 -23.92 24.74 -14.20
C GLU A 4 -22.63 23.90 -14.27
N ALA A 5 -21.56 24.44 -13.70
CA ALA A 5 -20.38 23.67 -13.33
C ALA A 5 -20.85 22.60 -12.34
N ILE A 6 -21.10 21.40 -12.87
CA ILE A 6 -21.33 20.20 -12.09
C ILE A 6 -20.04 19.98 -11.29
N GLU A 7 -19.98 20.53 -10.08
CA GLU A 7 -19.07 20.07 -9.05
C GLU A 7 -19.42 18.60 -8.83
N GLN A 8 -18.74 17.72 -9.58
CA GLN A 8 -18.73 16.31 -9.29
C GLN A 8 -18.07 16.17 -7.93
N LYS A 9 -18.88 16.27 -6.89
CA LYS A 9 -18.53 15.89 -5.54
C LYS A 9 -18.21 14.41 -5.63
N ILE A 10 -16.94 14.08 -5.82
CA ILE A 10 -16.42 12.71 -5.77
C ILE A 10 -16.65 12.26 -4.34
N THR A 11 -17.86 11.81 -4.07
CA THR A 11 -18.25 11.19 -2.82
C THR A 11 -17.57 9.83 -2.85
N LEU A 12 -16.37 9.76 -2.27
CA LEU A 12 -15.57 8.55 -2.12
C LEU A 12 -16.40 7.53 -1.33
N SER A 13 -17.24 6.78 -2.05
CA SER A 13 -18.47 6.17 -1.52
C SER A 13 -18.25 4.95 -0.61
N SER A 14 -17.01 4.59 -0.26
CA SER A 14 -16.77 3.66 0.84
C SER A 14 -15.31 3.66 1.27
N LYS A 15 -15.03 4.21 2.45
CA LYS A 15 -13.73 4.07 3.15
C LYS A 15 -13.24 2.61 3.17
N LYS A 16 -14.17 1.66 3.32
CA LYS A 16 -13.92 0.21 3.28
C LYS A 16 -13.38 -0.27 1.93
N LYS A 17 -13.86 0.28 0.81
CA LYS A 17 -13.42 -0.08 -0.55
C LYS A 17 -12.00 0.41 -0.82
N TRP A 18 -11.66 1.61 -0.33
CA TRP A 18 -10.31 2.15 -0.38
C TRP A 18 -9.32 1.43 0.55
N PHE A 19 -9.80 0.94 1.70
CA PHE A 19 -9.04 0.02 2.55
C PHE A 19 -8.66 -1.26 1.80
N TRP A 20 -9.63 -1.95 1.20
CA TRP A 20 -9.39 -3.19 0.46
C TRP A 20 -8.53 -2.98 -0.80
N LEU A 21 -8.74 -1.87 -1.51
CA LEU A 21 -7.91 -1.50 -2.66
C LEU A 21 -6.46 -1.25 -2.21
N GLY A 22 -6.28 -0.52 -1.10
CA GLY A 22 -4.98 -0.33 -0.48
C GLY A 22 -4.30 -1.64 -0.11
N LEU A 23 -5.03 -2.53 0.57
CA LEU A 23 -4.52 -3.85 0.93
C LEU A 23 -4.13 -4.67 -0.31
N ALA A 24 -4.95 -4.68 -1.36
CA ALA A 24 -4.67 -5.40 -2.60
C ALA A 24 -3.40 -4.87 -3.30
N ILE A 25 -3.24 -3.54 -3.40
CA ILE A 25 -2.04 -2.95 -3.99
C ILE A 25 -0.81 -3.26 -3.11
N ALA A 26 -0.94 -3.19 -1.78
CA ALA A 26 0.10 -3.56 -0.82
C ALA A 26 0.44 -5.06 -0.82
N VAL A 27 -0.39 -5.93 -1.37
CA VAL A 27 -0.02 -7.34 -1.59
C VAL A 27 0.73 -7.52 -2.91
N LEU A 28 0.39 -6.75 -3.95
CA LEU A 28 0.98 -6.87 -5.28
C LEU A 28 2.36 -6.17 -5.42
N ASN A 29 2.60 -5.08 -4.70
CA ASN A 29 3.91 -4.40 -4.64
C ASN A 29 4.30 -4.07 -3.18
N PRO A 30 4.52 -5.10 -2.35
CA PRO A 30 4.46 -5.00 -0.91
C PRO A 30 5.39 -4.00 -0.24
N ILE A 31 6.49 -3.65 -0.89
CA ILE A 31 7.41 -2.64 -0.40
C ILE A 31 6.87 -1.23 -0.71
N PHE A 32 6.73 -0.85 -1.98
CA PHE A 32 6.40 0.53 -2.33
C PHE A 32 4.94 0.88 -2.04
N SER A 33 3.99 0.02 -2.39
CA SER A 33 2.58 0.31 -2.12
C SER A 33 2.23 0.09 -0.65
N GLY A 34 2.83 -0.89 0.02
CA GLY A 34 2.66 -1.07 1.47
C GLY A 34 3.14 0.15 2.27
N LEU A 35 4.28 0.74 1.89
CA LEU A 35 4.77 1.98 2.51
C LEU A 35 3.86 3.18 2.21
N VAL A 36 3.50 3.41 0.94
CA VAL A 36 2.65 4.54 0.53
C VAL A 36 1.27 4.49 1.20
N LEU A 37 0.63 3.32 1.23
CA LEU A 37 -0.68 3.15 1.84
C LEU A 37 -0.64 3.15 3.36
N GLY A 38 0.40 2.55 3.97
CA GLY A 38 0.62 2.65 5.40
C GLY A 38 0.73 4.10 5.85
N ILE A 39 1.51 4.91 5.14
CA ILE A 39 1.66 6.35 5.42
C ILE A 39 0.33 7.10 5.19
N ALA A 40 -0.37 6.85 4.08
CA ALA A 40 -1.67 7.47 3.80
C ALA A 40 -2.73 7.14 4.88
N PHE A 41 -2.69 5.95 5.47
CA PHE A 41 -3.63 5.59 6.53
C PHE A 41 -3.22 6.12 7.90
N LEU A 42 -1.92 6.37 8.11
CA LEU A 42 -1.44 7.08 9.30
C LEU A 42 -1.88 8.55 9.34
N THR A 43 -2.10 9.18 8.19
CA THR A 43 -2.64 10.55 8.10
C THR A 43 -4.13 10.63 8.44
N GLU A 44 -4.86 9.52 8.37
CA GLU A 44 -6.28 9.44 8.70
C GLU A 44 -6.49 8.98 10.16
N PRO A 45 -7.03 9.83 11.07
CA PRO A 45 -7.14 9.52 12.51
C PRO A 45 -7.88 8.20 12.80
N GLN A 46 -8.83 7.83 11.95
CA GLN A 46 -9.66 6.64 12.07
C GLN A 46 -8.97 5.36 11.59
N LEU A 47 -7.91 5.47 10.78
CA LEU A 47 -7.23 4.35 10.13
C LEU A 47 -5.79 4.16 10.63
N LYS A 48 -5.39 4.86 11.70
CA LYS A 48 -4.02 4.82 12.23
C LYS A 48 -3.59 3.43 12.67
N LYS A 49 -4.50 2.59 13.16
CA LYS A 49 -4.15 1.21 13.59
C LYS A 49 -3.85 0.34 12.38
N GLU A 50 -4.69 0.43 11.37
CA GLU A 50 -4.57 -0.24 10.09
C GLU A 50 -3.29 0.19 9.35
N GLY A 51 -3.02 1.50 9.31
CA GLY A 51 -1.80 2.05 8.71
C GLY A 51 -0.53 1.49 9.36
N LYS A 52 -0.49 1.36 10.69
CA LYS A 52 0.65 0.73 11.40
C LYS A 52 0.84 -0.74 11.01
N ILE A 53 -0.26 -1.50 10.90
CA ILE A 53 -0.21 -2.92 10.52
C ILE A 53 0.32 -3.06 9.10
N ILE A 54 -0.20 -2.27 8.15
CA ILE A 54 0.24 -2.28 6.75
C ILE A 54 1.72 -1.90 6.66
N LEU A 55 2.16 -0.88 7.40
CA LEU A 55 3.56 -0.45 7.40
C LEU A 55 4.49 -1.54 7.96
N ALA A 56 4.09 -2.18 9.06
CA ALA A 56 4.86 -3.26 9.68
C ALA A 56 4.99 -4.47 8.73
N LEU A 57 3.90 -4.85 8.07
CA LEU A 57 3.91 -5.89 7.04
C LEU A 57 4.82 -5.55 5.86
N ALA A 58 4.77 -4.31 5.37
CA ALA A 58 5.63 -3.84 4.29
C ALA A 58 7.13 -3.95 4.64
N ILE A 59 7.51 -3.59 5.86
CA ILE A 59 8.89 -3.69 6.36
C ILE A 59 9.31 -5.16 6.48
N ILE A 60 8.49 -6.00 7.12
CA ILE A 60 8.77 -7.44 7.27
C ILE A 60 8.94 -8.09 5.89
N TRP A 61 8.09 -7.75 4.94
CA TRP A 61 8.17 -8.27 3.59
C TRP A 61 9.43 -7.79 2.86
N GLY A 62 9.80 -6.50 3.00
CA GLY A 62 11.04 -5.97 2.45
C GLY A 62 12.26 -6.74 2.96
N ILE A 63 12.31 -7.04 4.26
CA ILE A 63 13.37 -7.86 4.86
C ILE A 63 13.34 -9.28 4.29
N ALA A 64 12.18 -9.92 4.20
CA ALA A 64 12.03 -11.25 3.64
C ALA A 64 12.53 -11.34 2.19
N VAL A 65 12.17 -10.37 1.35
CA VAL A 65 12.63 -10.28 -0.04
C VAL A 65 14.14 -10.11 -0.11
N MET A 66 14.74 -9.25 0.73
CA MET A 66 16.21 -9.09 0.74
C MET A 66 16.92 -10.41 1.07
N TYR A 67 16.46 -11.13 2.09
CA TYR A 67 17.04 -12.42 2.47
C TYR A 67 16.83 -13.48 1.39
N LEU A 68 15.63 -13.54 0.81
CA LEU A 68 15.31 -14.49 -0.25
C LEU A 68 16.16 -14.22 -1.51
N SER A 69 16.27 -12.95 -1.93
CA SER A 69 17.10 -12.55 -3.07
C SER A 69 18.57 -12.90 -2.83
N ARG A 70 19.10 -12.63 -1.62
CA ARG A 70 20.48 -13.00 -1.27
C ARG A 70 20.70 -14.51 -1.27
N TRP A 71 19.72 -15.27 -0.76
CA TRP A 71 19.77 -16.74 -0.76
C TRP A 71 19.73 -17.30 -2.18
N LEU A 72 18.86 -16.78 -3.05
CA LEU A 72 18.76 -17.16 -4.46
C LEU A 72 20.00 -16.79 -5.27
N ALA A 73 20.59 -15.62 -5.01
CA ALA A 73 21.86 -15.21 -5.62
C ALA A 73 23.00 -16.14 -5.19
N GLY A 74 23.03 -16.55 -3.92
CA GLY A 74 23.99 -17.55 -3.42
C GLY A 74 23.87 -18.93 -4.08
N GLN A 75 22.71 -19.25 -4.68
CA GLN A 75 22.51 -20.47 -5.47
C GLN A 75 22.79 -20.29 -6.97
N GLY A 76 23.17 -19.09 -7.41
CA GLY A 76 23.37 -18.78 -8.83
C GLY A 76 22.07 -18.72 -9.66
N ILE A 77 20.90 -18.73 -9.00
CA ILE A 77 19.59 -18.62 -9.66
C ILE A 77 19.32 -17.19 -10.10
N LEU A 78 19.70 -16.23 -9.26
CA LEU A 78 19.61 -14.80 -9.57
C LEU A 78 21.01 -14.24 -9.83
N ASN A 79 21.15 -13.58 -10.98
CA ASN A 79 22.39 -12.91 -11.41
C ASN A 79 22.23 -11.41 -11.12
N ILE A 80 22.38 -11.04 -9.86
CA ILE A 80 22.24 -9.68 -9.30
C ILE A 80 23.43 -9.37 -8.41
#